data_AF-A0AAU4V4A5-F1
#
_entry.id   AF-A0AAU4V4A5-F1
#
_cell.length_a   1.000
_cell.length_b   1.000
_cell.length_c   1.000
_cell.angle_alpha   90.00
_cell.angle_beta   90.00
_cell.angle_gamma   90.00
#
_symmetry.space_group_name_H-M   'P 1'
#
loop_
_entity.id
_entity.type
_entity.pdbx_description
1 polymer ?
#
loop_
_entity_poly.entity_id
_entity_poly.type
_entity_poly.pdbx_seq_one_letter_code
_entity_poly.pdbx_strand_id
1 'polypeptide(L)'
;MEMNRSMARLLGRVDTEGITPDEAPPGFLRIAERGWEVTPGGAHVLSALKSAPPGPFSDVVHEEYTVNGRGMTDYDLPPSGQDREERLLRRCVAYARMALLRADALRSTVEISAYVSLSYGGPADDHLTANVTFCGDHPGVRPYAADLEAFGFESLLKLRRAGLPPW
;
A
#
# COMPACT_ATOMS: atom_id res chain seq x y z
N MET A 1 1.62 -9.07 10.16
CA MET A 1 0.55 -8.20 9.64
C MET A 1 -0.01 -7.44 10.83
N GLU A 2 -0.20 -6.13 10.71
CA GLU A 2 -0.82 -5.29 11.75
C GLU A 2 -2.00 -4.54 11.11
N MET A 3 -3.07 -4.28 11.85
CA MET A 3 -4.26 -3.63 11.30
C MET A 3 -5.06 -2.94 12.39
N ASN A 4 -5.88 -1.97 12.01
CA ASN A 4 -6.86 -1.39 12.92
C ASN A 4 -8.15 -2.22 12.99
N ARG A 5 -9.01 -1.94 13.97
CA ARG A 5 -10.29 -2.64 14.19
C ARG A 5 -11.25 -2.56 13.02
N SER A 6 -11.20 -1.49 12.23
CA SER A 6 -12.04 -1.36 11.03
C SER A 6 -11.60 -2.34 9.95
N MET A 7 -10.30 -2.40 9.68
CA MET A 7 -9.71 -3.35 8.76
C MET A 7 -9.89 -4.80 9.22
N ALA A 8 -9.77 -5.10 10.51
CA ALA A 8 -10.02 -6.45 11.04
C ALA A 8 -11.44 -6.95 10.73
N ARG A 9 -12.46 -6.07 10.83
CA ARG A 9 -13.85 -6.40 10.47
C ARG A 9 -14.03 -6.61 8.96
N LEU A 10 -13.26 -5.90 8.14
CA LEU A 10 -13.29 -6.05 6.70
C LEU A 10 -12.63 -7.37 6.27
N LEU A 11 -11.44 -7.66 6.77
CA LEU A 11 -10.72 -8.91 6.51
C LEU A 11 -11.47 -10.15 7.00
N GLY A 12 -12.24 -10.06 8.10
CA GLY A 12 -13.08 -11.17 8.56
C GLY A 12 -14.20 -11.57 7.61
N ARG A 13 -14.45 -10.79 6.54
CA ARG A 13 -15.49 -11.03 5.53
C ARG A 13 -14.94 -11.31 4.14
N VAL A 14 -13.62 -11.27 3.97
CA VAL A 14 -12.93 -11.42 2.68
C VAL A 14 -12.01 -12.63 2.74
N ASP A 15 -12.11 -13.52 1.76
CA ASP A 15 -11.11 -14.59 1.61
C ASP A 15 -9.77 -13.98 1.17
N THR A 16 -8.76 -14.04 2.03
CA THR A 16 -7.41 -13.56 1.71
C THR A 16 -6.44 -14.65 1.27
N GLU A 17 -6.80 -15.93 1.43
CA GLU A 17 -5.93 -17.06 1.07
C GLU A 17 -5.88 -17.25 -0.44
N GLY A 18 -7.00 -17.02 -1.13
CA GLY A 18 -7.11 -17.12 -2.59
C GLY A 18 -6.54 -15.93 -3.39
N ILE A 19 -5.87 -14.96 -2.77
CA ILE A 19 -5.36 -13.76 -3.47
C ILE A 19 -4.16 -14.12 -4.34
N THR A 20 -4.33 -13.95 -5.65
CA THR A 20 -3.29 -14.14 -6.66
C THR A 20 -2.73 -12.81 -7.18
N PRO A 21 -1.55 -12.80 -7.82
CA PRO A 21 -1.02 -11.61 -8.48
C PRO A 21 -1.99 -10.95 -9.47
N ASP A 22 -2.71 -11.76 -10.25
CA ASP A 22 -3.57 -11.31 -11.36
C ASP A 22 -4.76 -10.45 -10.91
N GLU A 23 -5.03 -10.40 -9.61
CA GLU A 23 -6.04 -9.50 -9.08
C GLU A 23 -5.61 -8.04 -9.09
N ALA A 24 -4.30 -7.74 -9.02
CA ALA A 24 -3.83 -6.38 -9.15
C ALA A 24 -4.03 -5.88 -10.59
N PRO A 25 -4.53 -4.66 -10.82
CA PRO A 25 -4.73 -4.17 -12.18
C PRO A 25 -3.41 -4.11 -12.96
N PRO A 26 -3.40 -4.31 -14.29
CA PRO A 26 -2.15 -4.44 -15.07
C PRO A 26 -1.16 -3.28 -14.94
N GLY A 27 -1.64 -2.06 -14.70
CA GLY A 27 -0.78 -0.91 -14.42
C GLY A 27 0.04 -1.06 -13.14
N PHE A 28 -0.56 -1.61 -12.10
CA PHE A 28 0.07 -1.87 -10.80
C PHE A 28 1.07 -3.02 -10.87
N LEU A 29 0.74 -4.08 -11.64
CA LEU A 29 1.69 -5.16 -11.93
C LEU A 29 2.97 -4.63 -12.55
N ARG A 30 2.85 -3.80 -13.60
CA ARG A 30 4.02 -3.17 -14.25
C ARG A 30 4.82 -2.29 -13.29
N ILE A 31 4.16 -1.56 -12.39
CA ILE A 31 4.85 -0.76 -11.37
C ILE A 31 5.69 -1.67 -10.46
N ALA A 32 5.10 -2.73 -9.91
CA ALA A 32 5.80 -3.66 -9.03
C ALA A 32 6.91 -4.44 -9.75
N GLU A 33 6.72 -4.81 -11.03
CA GLU A 33 7.70 -5.50 -11.86
C GLU A 33 8.97 -4.69 -12.13
N ARG A 34 8.84 -3.36 -12.26
CA ARG A 34 10.02 -2.47 -12.37
C ARG A 34 10.85 -2.42 -11.09
N GLY A 35 10.29 -2.91 -9.98
CA GLY A 35 10.97 -3.03 -8.70
C GLY A 35 11.25 -1.70 -8.05
N TRP A 36 12.31 -1.70 -7.26
CA TRP A 36 12.65 -0.62 -6.33
C TRP A 36 14.01 -0.01 -6.64
N GLU A 37 14.18 1.23 -6.22
CA GLU A 37 15.46 1.92 -6.20
C GLU A 37 15.58 2.77 -4.93
N VAL A 38 16.80 3.17 -4.61
CA VAL A 38 17.09 4.11 -3.52
C VAL A 38 17.42 5.47 -4.13
N THR A 39 16.73 6.53 -3.69
CA THR A 39 17.00 7.90 -4.16
C THR A 39 18.30 8.42 -3.55
N PRO A 40 18.90 9.52 -4.08
CA PRO A 40 20.04 10.16 -3.46
C PRO A 40 19.79 10.63 -2.02
N GLY A 41 18.52 10.90 -1.67
CA GLY A 41 18.08 11.24 -0.31
C GLY A 41 17.96 10.05 0.63
N GLY A 42 18.07 8.82 0.11
CA GLY A 42 17.96 7.58 0.89
C GLY A 42 16.56 6.97 0.95
N ALA A 43 15.57 7.56 0.27
CA ALA A 43 14.22 7.01 0.19
C ALA A 43 14.16 5.76 -0.69
N HIS A 44 13.35 4.78 -0.29
CA HIS A 44 13.07 3.59 -1.08
C HIS A 44 11.82 3.81 -1.93
N VAL A 45 12.00 3.97 -3.23
CA VAL A 45 10.91 4.28 -4.15
C VAL A 45 10.72 3.21 -5.21
N LEU A 46 9.49 3.03 -5.67
CA LEU A 46 9.19 2.18 -6.82
C LEU A 46 9.71 2.86 -8.08
N SER A 47 10.58 2.16 -8.83
CA SER A 47 11.34 2.76 -9.94
C SER A 47 10.45 3.27 -11.08
N ALA A 48 9.26 2.68 -11.26
CA ALA A 48 8.28 3.14 -12.24
C ALA A 48 7.62 4.49 -11.86
N LEU A 49 7.70 4.88 -10.59
CA LEU A 49 6.95 5.99 -10.01
C LEU A 49 7.80 7.23 -9.75
N LYS A 50 9.13 7.10 -9.81
CA LYS A 50 10.05 8.22 -9.68
C LYS A 50 9.87 9.21 -10.82
N SER A 51 9.55 10.45 -10.47
CA SER A 51 9.56 11.59 -11.39
C SER A 51 10.84 12.41 -11.19
N ALA A 52 11.27 13.11 -12.25
CA ALA A 52 12.40 14.04 -12.19
C ALA A 52 11.91 15.49 -12.39
N PRO A 53 12.40 16.47 -11.60
CA PRO A 53 13.12 16.33 -10.33
C PRO A 53 12.14 16.13 -9.14
N PRO A 54 12.53 15.39 -8.09
CA PRO A 54 11.74 15.29 -6.86
C PRO A 54 11.55 16.69 -6.23
N GLY A 55 10.33 16.97 -5.77
CA GLY A 55 10.04 18.20 -5.02
C GLY A 55 10.75 18.24 -3.67
N PRO A 56 10.75 19.38 -2.96
CA PRO A 56 11.32 19.44 -1.62
C PRO A 56 10.50 18.56 -0.67
N PHE A 57 11.12 17.51 -0.14
CA PHE A 57 10.55 16.65 0.91
C PHE A 57 11.13 17.04 2.28
N SER A 58 10.32 16.90 3.33
CA SER A 58 10.74 17.21 4.70
C SER A 58 11.69 16.15 5.27
N ASP A 59 11.55 14.90 4.84
CA ASP A 59 12.35 13.74 5.23
C ASP A 59 12.16 12.59 4.22
N VAL A 60 12.86 11.48 4.44
CA VAL A 60 12.81 10.29 3.56
C VAL A 60 11.44 9.61 3.54
N VAL A 61 10.72 9.59 4.67
CA VAL A 61 9.38 8.97 4.73
C VAL A 61 8.37 9.83 3.95
N HIS A 62 8.51 11.16 3.99
CA HIS A 62 7.73 12.08 3.16
C HIS A 62 7.96 11.86 1.66
N GLU A 63 9.22 11.67 1.24
CA GLU A 63 9.52 11.28 -0.14
C GLU A 63 8.82 9.96 -0.50
N GLU A 64 8.98 8.93 0.34
CA GLU A 64 8.43 7.61 0.08
C GLU A 64 6.91 7.61 -0.06
N TYR A 65 6.16 8.16 0.91
CA TYR A 65 4.71 8.12 0.81
C TYR A 65 4.18 8.97 -0.36
N THR A 66 4.87 10.05 -0.71
CA THR A 66 4.46 10.92 -1.83
C THR A 66 4.72 10.24 -3.16
N VAL A 67 5.89 9.63 -3.33
CA VAL A 67 6.27 8.98 -4.59
C VAL A 67 5.55 7.65 -4.76
N ASN A 68 5.45 6.83 -3.71
CA ASN A 68 4.96 5.46 -3.79
C ASN A 68 3.44 5.33 -3.66
N GLY A 69 2.75 6.30 -3.04
CA GLY A 69 1.31 6.22 -2.75
C GLY A 69 0.45 6.18 -4.02
N ARG A 70 -0.40 5.17 -4.18
CA ARG A 70 -1.27 5.03 -5.36
C ARG A 70 -2.69 4.65 -4.97
N GLY A 71 -3.66 5.37 -5.52
CA GLY A 71 -5.08 5.04 -5.46
C GLY A 71 -5.43 3.89 -6.38
N MET A 72 -6.10 2.88 -5.85
CA MET A 72 -6.41 1.65 -6.57
C MET A 72 -7.47 1.89 -7.65
N THR A 73 -7.25 1.33 -8.84
CA THR A 73 -8.23 1.40 -9.93
C THR A 73 -9.51 0.67 -9.55
N ASP A 74 -10.64 1.33 -9.78
CA ASP A 74 -11.96 0.92 -9.30
C ASP A 74 -13.11 1.17 -10.31
N TYR A 75 -12.81 1.69 -11.51
CA TYR A 75 -13.81 2.08 -12.52
C TYR A 75 -14.70 0.91 -13.00
N ASP A 76 -14.26 -0.34 -12.82
CA ASP A 76 -15.01 -1.56 -13.17
C ASP A 76 -15.75 -2.19 -11.98
N LEU A 77 -15.74 -1.54 -10.82
CA LEU A 77 -16.41 -2.03 -9.62
C LEU A 77 -17.81 -1.43 -9.49
N PRO A 78 -18.74 -2.12 -8.80
CA PRO A 78 -19.98 -1.50 -8.36
C PRO A 78 -19.72 -0.21 -7.55
N PRO A 79 -20.65 0.75 -7.53
CA PRO A 79 -20.47 2.01 -6.81
C PRO A 79 -20.36 1.82 -5.29
N SER A 80 -21.00 0.79 -4.72
CA SER A 80 -20.97 0.49 -3.29
C SER A 80 -21.25 -1.00 -3.00
N GLY A 81 -21.14 -1.40 -1.73
CA GLY A 81 -21.48 -2.75 -1.26
C GLY A 81 -20.28 -3.69 -1.06
N GLN A 82 -20.58 -4.90 -0.59
CA GLN A 82 -19.58 -5.90 -0.20
C GLN A 82 -18.65 -6.30 -1.36
N ASP A 83 -19.19 -6.49 -2.56
CA ASP A 83 -18.39 -6.85 -3.75
C ASP A 83 -17.32 -5.78 -4.06
N ARG A 84 -17.63 -4.51 -3.82
CA ARG A 84 -16.68 -3.41 -3.98
C ARG A 84 -15.59 -3.46 -2.91
N GLU A 85 -15.97 -3.60 -1.65
CA GLU A 85 -15.05 -3.73 -0.50
C GLU A 85 -14.04 -4.86 -0.74
N GLU A 86 -14.55 -6.03 -1.11
CA GLU A 86 -13.75 -7.23 -1.34
C GLU A 86 -12.79 -7.03 -2.52
N ARG A 87 -13.28 -6.62 -3.69
CA ARG A 87 -12.42 -6.46 -4.88
C ARG A 87 -11.36 -5.37 -4.68
N LEU A 88 -11.67 -4.27 -3.99
CA LEU A 88 -10.69 -3.24 -3.65
C LEU A 88 -9.61 -3.77 -2.72
N LEU A 89 -10.00 -4.45 -1.64
CA LEU A 89 -9.03 -4.98 -0.68
C LEU A 89 -8.10 -5.99 -1.36
N ARG A 90 -8.66 -6.96 -2.09
CA ARG A 90 -7.85 -8.02 -2.71
C ARG A 90 -6.88 -7.46 -3.76
N ARG A 91 -7.32 -6.50 -4.58
CA ARG A 91 -6.45 -5.72 -5.50
C ARG A 91 -5.28 -5.07 -4.78
N CYS A 92 -5.56 -4.39 -3.67
CA CYS A 92 -4.55 -3.69 -2.89
C CYS A 92 -3.56 -4.66 -2.24
N VAL A 93 -4.04 -5.76 -1.67
CA VAL A 93 -3.20 -6.79 -1.06
C VAL A 93 -2.35 -7.48 -2.13
N ALA A 94 -2.90 -7.82 -3.29
CA ALA A 94 -2.13 -8.36 -4.41
C ALA A 94 -1.01 -7.39 -4.83
N TYR A 95 -1.32 -6.11 -5.06
CA TYR A 95 -0.29 -5.13 -5.42
C TYR A 95 0.78 -4.95 -4.32
N ALA A 96 0.36 -4.85 -3.07
CA ALA A 96 1.26 -4.73 -1.93
C ALA A 96 2.21 -5.93 -1.82
N ARG A 97 1.69 -7.15 -1.95
CA ARG A 97 2.48 -8.38 -1.92
C ARG A 97 3.49 -8.45 -3.06
N MET A 98 3.06 -8.14 -4.29
CA MET A 98 3.92 -8.05 -5.48
C MET A 98 5.12 -7.13 -5.21
N ALA A 99 4.85 -5.90 -4.78
CA ALA A 99 5.90 -4.92 -4.55
C ALA A 99 6.84 -5.33 -3.40
N LEU A 100 6.29 -5.81 -2.27
CA LEU A 100 7.09 -6.27 -1.13
C LEU A 100 7.98 -7.47 -1.47
N LEU A 101 7.52 -8.41 -2.30
CA LEU A 101 8.34 -9.54 -2.76
C LEU A 101 9.54 -9.08 -3.61
N ARG A 102 9.42 -7.96 -4.31
CA ARG A 102 10.49 -7.38 -5.13
C ARG A 102 11.45 -6.50 -4.32
N ALA A 103 11.11 -6.13 -3.09
CA ALA A 103 11.97 -5.32 -2.23
C ALA A 103 13.27 -6.04 -1.85
N ASP A 104 13.26 -7.38 -1.83
CA ASP A 104 14.46 -8.20 -1.53
C ASP A 104 15.65 -7.88 -2.47
N ALA A 105 15.36 -7.42 -3.70
CA ALA A 105 16.39 -7.03 -4.66
C ALA A 105 17.23 -5.80 -4.23
N LEU A 106 16.70 -4.97 -3.32
CA LEU A 106 17.41 -3.80 -2.80
C LEU A 106 18.59 -4.17 -1.89
N ARG A 107 18.57 -5.37 -1.28
CA ARG A 107 19.53 -5.79 -0.24
C ARG A 107 19.71 -4.73 0.86
N SER A 108 18.65 -3.99 1.16
CA SER A 108 18.68 -2.92 2.15
C SER A 108 18.45 -3.46 3.56
N THR A 109 19.00 -2.79 4.56
CA THR A 109 18.69 -3.04 5.98
C THR A 109 17.40 -2.36 6.43
N VAL A 110 16.83 -1.47 5.61
CA VAL A 110 15.56 -0.81 5.88
C VAL A 110 14.43 -1.76 5.50
N GLU A 111 13.56 -2.07 6.47
CA GLU A 111 12.37 -2.88 6.21
C GLU A 111 11.27 -2.02 5.59
N ILE A 112 10.82 -2.41 4.39
CA ILE A 112 9.70 -1.74 3.71
C ILE A 112 8.38 -2.35 4.17
N SER A 113 7.44 -1.48 4.56
CA SER A 113 6.06 -1.83 4.85
C SER A 113 5.13 -1.28 3.77
N ALA A 114 4.08 -2.04 3.45
CA ALA A 114 2.96 -1.55 2.66
C ALA A 114 1.78 -1.21 3.58
N TYR A 115 1.14 -0.08 3.34
CA TYR A 115 -0.04 0.41 4.02
C TYR A 115 -1.20 0.39 3.03
N VAL A 116 -2.15 -0.50 3.24
CA VAL A 116 -3.39 -0.58 2.46
C VAL A 116 -4.48 0.12 3.26
N SER A 117 -5.07 1.17 2.69
CA SER A 117 -6.21 1.87 3.31
C SER A 117 -7.45 1.80 2.43
N LEU A 118 -8.61 1.66 3.09
CA LEU A 118 -9.93 1.80 2.46
C LEU A 118 -10.71 2.87 3.24
N SER A 119 -11.24 3.85 2.52
CA SER A 119 -11.91 5.01 3.12
C SER A 119 -12.95 5.61 2.17
N TYR A 120 -14.00 6.19 2.76
CA TYR A 120 -14.98 6.98 2.03
C TYR A 120 -14.44 8.39 1.80
N GLY A 121 -14.73 8.98 0.64
CA GLY A 121 -14.21 10.31 0.24
C GLY A 121 -14.69 11.49 1.11
N GLY A 122 -15.54 11.22 2.12
CA GLY A 122 -15.95 12.18 3.12
C GLY A 122 -17.33 11.86 3.71
N PRO A 123 -17.87 12.71 4.60
CA PRO A 123 -19.14 12.47 5.28
C PRO A 123 -20.37 12.36 4.36
N ALA A 124 -20.27 12.89 3.14
CA ALA A 124 -21.34 12.90 2.13
C ALA A 124 -21.02 12.02 0.92
N ASP A 125 -19.85 11.37 0.91
CA ASP A 125 -19.40 10.53 -0.20
C ASP A 125 -19.55 9.06 0.23
N ASP A 126 -20.46 8.35 -0.42
CA ASP A 126 -20.65 6.91 -0.22
C ASP A 126 -19.73 6.08 -1.13
N HIS A 127 -18.86 6.74 -1.90
CA HIS A 127 -17.88 6.07 -2.74
C HIS A 127 -16.66 5.65 -1.93
N LEU A 128 -16.59 4.34 -1.66
CA LEU A 128 -15.43 3.74 -1.01
C LEU A 128 -14.24 3.74 -1.98
N THR A 129 -13.10 4.29 -1.58
CA THR A 129 -11.85 4.23 -2.35
C THR A 129 -10.79 3.47 -1.58
N ALA A 130 -9.69 3.11 -2.25
CA ALA A 130 -8.58 2.42 -1.62
C ALA A 130 -7.23 2.98 -2.08
N ASN A 131 -6.26 3.01 -1.19
CA ASN A 131 -4.89 3.42 -1.47
C ASN A 131 -3.89 2.35 -1.01
N VAL A 132 -2.75 2.27 -1.71
CA VAL A 132 -1.57 1.53 -1.26
C VAL A 132 -0.39 2.47 -1.20
N THR A 133 0.22 2.58 -0.03
CA THR A 133 1.40 3.41 0.24
C THR A 133 2.52 2.53 0.76
N PHE A 134 3.77 2.84 0.39
CA PHE A 134 4.93 2.10 0.88
C PHE A 134 5.96 3.02 1.51
N CYS A 135 6.44 2.64 2.69
CA CYS A 135 7.49 3.36 3.41
C CYS A 135 8.43 2.39 4.12
N GLY A 136 9.70 2.77 4.21
CA GLY A 136 10.71 2.11 5.00
C GLY A 136 10.65 2.50 6.49
N ASP A 137 11.12 1.61 7.36
CA ASP A 137 11.42 1.92 8.75
C ASP A 137 12.85 2.45 8.88
N HIS A 138 12.99 3.78 8.92
CA HIS A 138 14.28 4.48 8.90
C HIS A 138 14.70 4.89 10.32
N PRO A 139 15.94 4.58 10.75
CA PRO A 139 16.42 4.97 12.08
C PRO A 139 16.35 6.48 12.32
N GLY A 140 15.73 6.89 13.43
CA GLY A 140 15.64 8.29 13.83
C GLY A 140 14.58 9.11 13.06
N VAL A 141 13.81 8.48 12.18
CA VAL A 141 12.70 9.10 11.45
C VAL A 141 11.38 8.54 11.97
N ARG A 142 10.35 9.37 12.07
CA ARG A 142 9.03 8.92 12.51
C ARG A 142 8.44 7.97 11.45
N PRO A 143 7.91 6.79 11.83
CA PRO A 143 7.21 5.92 10.90
C PRO A 143 5.98 6.60 10.28
N TYR A 144 5.65 6.24 9.04
CA TYR A 144 4.47 6.75 8.33
C TYR A 144 3.18 6.67 9.17
N ALA A 145 2.91 5.49 9.74
CA ALA A 145 1.81 5.27 10.66
C ALA A 145 2.32 4.54 11.91
N ALA A 146 2.64 5.30 12.96
CA ALA A 146 3.10 4.76 14.25
C ALA A 146 1.97 4.13 15.07
N ASP A 147 0.75 4.67 14.94
CA ASP A 147 -0.47 4.12 15.55
C ASP A 147 -1.54 3.99 14.46
N LEU A 148 -1.91 2.75 14.13
CA LEU A 148 -2.91 2.46 13.11
C LEU A 148 -4.34 2.80 13.57
N GLU A 149 -4.61 2.78 14.89
CA GLU A 149 -5.94 3.12 15.44
C GLU A 149 -6.20 4.63 15.41
N ALA A 150 -5.17 5.46 15.33
CA ALA A 150 -5.31 6.91 15.18
C ALA A 150 -6.02 7.31 13.87
N PHE A 151 -6.06 6.42 12.87
CA PHE A 151 -6.76 6.61 11.60
C PHE A 151 -8.24 6.18 11.71
N GLY A 152 -9.02 6.94 12.48
CA GLY A 152 -10.41 6.58 12.83
C GLY A 152 -11.41 6.56 11.66
N PHE A 153 -11.07 7.15 10.52
CA PHE A 153 -11.92 7.22 9.33
C PHE A 153 -11.49 6.27 8.20
N GLU A 154 -10.43 5.48 8.41
CA GLU A 154 -9.90 4.56 7.42
C GLU A 154 -9.84 3.13 7.97
N SER A 155 -10.09 2.15 7.13
CA SER A 155 -9.69 0.78 7.40
C SER A 155 -8.24 0.63 6.96
N LEU A 156 -7.31 0.46 7.91
CA LEU A 156 -5.87 0.47 7.64
C LEU A 156 -5.22 -0.89 7.96
N LEU A 157 -4.44 -1.38 7.00
CA LEU A 157 -3.65 -2.61 7.06
C LEU A 157 -2.17 -2.31 6.80
N LYS A 158 -1.29 -2.79 7.67
CA LYS A 158 0.16 -2.80 7.47
C LYS A 158 0.66 -4.21 7.16
N LEU A 159 1.23 -4.36 5.96
CA LEU A 159 1.86 -5.58 5.46
C LEU A 159 3.38 -5.43 5.46
N ARG A 160 4.08 -6.54 5.75
CA ARG A 160 5.54 -6.66 5.67
C ARG A 160 5.90 -7.97 5.00
N ARG A 161 7.03 -8.00 4.29
CA ARG A 161 7.52 -9.19 3.57
C ARG A 161 7.60 -10.44 4.44
N ALA A 162 8.10 -10.32 5.68
CA ALA A 162 8.29 -11.44 6.60
C ALA A 162 6.98 -12.17 7.00
N GLY A 163 5.83 -11.50 6.83
CA GLY A 163 4.52 -12.08 7.15
C GLY A 163 3.71 -12.54 5.94
N LEU A 164 4.30 -12.56 4.73
CA LEU A 164 3.59 -12.92 3.50
C LEU A 164 3.95 -14.34 3.05
N PRO A 165 2.96 -15.16 2.64
CA PRO A 165 3.23 -16.44 2.03
C PRO A 165 3.95 -16.25 0.68
N PRO A 166 4.81 -17.21 0.28
CA PRO A 166 5.36 -17.22 -1.07
C PRO A 166 4.23 -17.30 -2.10
N TRP A 167 4.49 -16.74 -3.28
CA TRP A 167 3.71 -16.99 -4.48
C TRP A 167 4.50 -17.87 -5.43
#